data_AF-A0A091AM05-F1
#
_entry.id   AF-A0A091AM05-F1
#
_cell.length_a   1.000
_cell.length_b   1.000
_cell.length_c   1.000
_cell.angle_alpha   90.00
_cell.angle_beta   90.00
_cell.angle_gamma   90.00
#
_symmetry.space_group_name_H-M   'P 1'
#
loop_
_entity.id
_entity.type
_entity.pdbx_description
1 polymer ?
#
loop_
_entity_poly.entity_id
_entity_poly.type
_entity_poly.pdbx_seq_one_letter_code
_entity_poly.pdbx_strand_id
1 'polypeptide(L)'
;MRFNEIKMLLDAEVASRNCEGELCEARPDPLMIARRFPDEHHALTCALFAYGSAKAIVSFLTSLELASGDSDEETLRYRLEGKYYRFQTTEDIVQWFITLQRLRESGGAEQAFREGYAKDGVIAG
;
A
#
# COMPACT_ATOMS: atom_id res chain seq x y z
N MET A 1 -16.83 25.78 13.77
CA MET A 1 -15.78 25.22 14.67
C MET A 1 -14.53 26.04 14.46
N ARG A 2 -13.94 26.59 15.53
CA ARG A 2 -12.70 27.37 15.43
C ARG A 2 -11.51 26.43 15.25
N PHE A 3 -10.47 26.86 14.55
CA PHE A 3 -9.26 26.06 14.29
C PHE A 3 -8.70 25.39 15.55
N ASN A 4 -8.64 26.12 16.67
CA ASN A 4 -8.16 25.60 17.95
C ASN A 4 -9.03 24.47 18.53
N GLU A 5 -10.35 24.51 18.30
CA GLU A 5 -11.26 23.46 18.76
C GLU A 5 -11.06 22.18 17.95
N ILE A 6 -10.88 22.29 16.62
CA ILE A 6 -10.55 21.16 15.74
C ILE A 6 -9.23 20.54 16.16
N LYS A 7 -8.20 21.36 16.38
CA LYS A 7 -6.88 20.89 16.81
C LYS A 7 -6.95 20.10 18.12
N MET A 8 -7.66 20.61 19.12
CA MET A 8 -7.79 19.92 20.41
C MET A 8 -8.46 18.55 20.27
N LEU A 9 -9.50 18.44 19.44
CA LEU A 9 -10.15 17.15 19.18
C LEU A 9 -9.23 16.18 18.46
N LEU A 10 -8.50 16.64 17.44
CA LEU A 10 -7.53 15.81 16.73
C LEU A 10 -6.39 15.33 17.63
N ASP A 11 -5.84 16.21 18.47
CA ASP A 11 -4.77 15.86 19.40
C ASP A 11 -5.26 14.80 20.42
N ALA A 12 -6.50 14.92 20.90
CA ALA A 12 -7.12 13.96 21.80
C ALA A 12 -7.34 12.60 21.13
N GLU A 13 -7.83 12.58 19.88
CA GLU A 13 -7.96 11.34 19.11
C GLU A 13 -6.59 10.69 18.89
N VAL A 14 -5.57 11.44 18.46
CA VAL A 14 -4.21 10.91 18.28
C VAL A 14 -3.67 10.32 19.57
N ALA A 15 -3.79 11.02 20.70
CA ALA A 15 -3.34 10.51 21.99
C ALA A 15 -4.07 9.21 22.40
N SER A 16 -5.36 9.10 22.09
CA SER A 16 -6.14 7.89 22.38
C SER A 16 -5.78 6.71 21.47
N ARG A 17 -5.42 6.98 20.21
CA ARG A 17 -5.20 5.97 19.16
C ARG A 17 -3.74 5.58 18.96
N ASN A 18 -2.79 6.35 19.48
CA ASN A 18 -1.36 6.06 19.34
C ASN A 18 -0.89 5.04 20.39
N CYS A 19 -1.47 3.84 20.37
CA CYS A 19 -1.07 2.73 21.23
C CYS A 19 -1.04 1.41 20.46
N GLU A 20 -0.30 0.43 20.96
CA GLU A 20 -0.07 -0.85 20.27
C GLU A 20 -1.35 -1.66 20.00
N GLY A 21 -2.39 -1.46 20.82
CA GLY A 21 -3.66 -2.19 20.70
C GLY A 21 -4.60 -1.70 19.59
N GLU A 22 -4.28 -0.58 18.92
CA GLU A 22 -5.18 0.01 17.91
C GLU A 22 -5.04 -0.66 16.54
N LEU A 23 -3.91 -1.29 16.26
CA LEU A 23 -3.69 -2.07 15.04
C LEU A 23 -4.14 -3.52 15.25
N CYS A 24 -5.46 -3.76 15.23
CA CYS A 24 -6.03 -5.09 15.46
C CYS A 24 -7.22 -5.40 14.55
N GLU A 25 -7.65 -6.66 14.47
CA GLU A 25 -8.76 -7.07 13.59
C GLU A 25 -10.09 -6.36 13.91
N ALA A 26 -10.32 -5.99 15.18
CA ALA A 26 -11.49 -5.23 15.59
C ALA A 26 -11.47 -3.78 15.10
N ARG A 27 -10.27 -3.26 14.77
CA ARG A 27 -10.01 -1.90 14.30
C ARG A 27 -9.03 -1.98 13.12
N PRO A 28 -9.50 -2.48 11.97
CA PRO A 28 -8.63 -2.74 10.84
C PRO A 28 -8.02 -1.44 10.35
N ASP A 29 -6.71 -1.44 10.13
CA ASP A 29 -5.95 -0.33 9.57
C ASP A 29 -4.97 -0.89 8.53
N PRO A 30 -4.80 -0.27 7.34
CA PRO A 30 -3.83 -0.72 6.34
C PRO A 30 -2.39 -0.85 6.88
N LEU A 31 -2.02 -0.07 7.90
CA LEU A 31 -0.73 -0.18 8.58
C LEU A 31 -0.49 -1.56 9.20
N MET A 32 -1.54 -2.34 9.47
CA MET A 32 -1.41 -3.73 9.93
C MET A 32 -0.65 -4.59 8.90
N ILE A 33 -0.90 -4.39 7.60
CA ILE A 33 -0.23 -5.12 6.53
C ILE A 33 1.20 -4.61 6.33
N ALA A 34 1.37 -3.28 6.27
CA ALA A 34 2.69 -2.66 6.12
C ALA A 34 3.65 -3.00 7.27
N ARG A 35 3.14 -3.12 8.50
CA ARG A 35 3.96 -3.51 9.67
C ARG A 35 4.36 -4.98 9.65
N ARG A 36 3.58 -5.84 9.00
CA ARG A 36 3.89 -7.28 8.86
C ARG A 36 5.03 -7.53 7.86
N PHE A 37 5.14 -6.69 6.83
CA PHE A 37 6.10 -6.83 5.75
C PHE A 37 6.91 -5.53 5.58
N PRO A 38 8.07 -5.40 6.25
CA PRO A 38 8.87 -4.18 6.24
C PRO A 38 9.71 -4.05 4.96
N ASP A 39 9.05 -4.00 3.81
CA ASP A 39 9.67 -3.76 2.51
C ASP A 39 8.86 -2.79 1.65
N GLU A 40 9.53 -2.20 0.65
CA GLU A 40 8.95 -1.16 -0.19
C GLU A 40 7.79 -1.68 -1.07
N HIS A 41 7.74 -2.96 -1.46
CA HIS A 41 6.66 -3.48 -2.30
C HIS A 41 5.35 -3.54 -1.55
N HIS A 42 5.38 -4.05 -0.33
CA HIS A 42 4.20 -4.08 0.52
C HIS A 42 3.77 -2.66 0.90
N ALA A 43 4.71 -1.77 1.20
CA ALA A 43 4.41 -0.38 1.48
C ALA A 43 3.75 0.34 0.28
N LEU A 44 4.31 0.21 -0.92
CA LEU A 44 3.76 0.78 -2.16
C LEU A 44 2.40 0.18 -2.51
N THR A 45 2.24 -1.14 -2.34
CA THR A 45 0.96 -1.83 -2.57
C THR A 45 -0.10 -1.34 -1.59
N CYS A 46 0.23 -1.22 -0.31
CA CYS A 46 -0.66 -0.65 0.69
C CYS A 46 -1.05 0.78 0.32
N ALA A 47 -0.08 1.62 -0.06
CA ALA A 47 -0.32 3.01 -0.45
C ALA A 47 -1.23 3.13 -1.69
N LEU A 48 -0.99 2.29 -2.72
CA LEU A 48 -1.83 2.27 -3.91
C LEU A 48 -3.27 1.93 -3.56
N PHE A 49 -3.51 0.89 -2.76
CA PHE A 49 -4.85 0.40 -2.42
C PHE A 49 -5.47 1.03 -1.16
N ALA A 50 -4.83 2.05 -0.56
CA ALA A 50 -5.29 2.73 0.66
C ALA A 50 -6.49 3.68 0.43
N TYR A 51 -7.46 3.27 -0.39
CA TYR A 51 -8.67 4.04 -0.68
C TYR A 51 -9.91 3.19 -0.43
N GLY A 52 -10.75 3.65 0.50
CA GLY A 52 -11.99 2.98 0.87
C GLY A 52 -12.16 2.80 2.37
N SER A 53 -12.97 1.81 2.75
CA SER A 53 -13.11 1.46 4.17
C SER A 53 -11.91 0.62 4.61
N ALA A 54 -11.36 0.92 5.78
CA ALA A 54 -10.17 0.24 6.29
C ALA A 54 -10.32 -1.28 6.35
N LYS A 55 -11.51 -1.78 6.72
CA LYS A 55 -11.85 -3.21 6.67
C LYS A 55 -11.72 -3.81 5.27
N ALA A 56 -12.22 -3.13 4.24
CA ALA A 56 -12.13 -3.62 2.87
C ALA A 56 -10.69 -3.56 2.35
N ILE A 57 -9.93 -2.52 2.71
CA ILE A 57 -8.52 -2.39 2.37
C ILE A 57 -7.73 -3.56 2.96
N VAL A 58 -7.82 -3.78 4.28
CA VAL A 58 -7.12 -4.87 4.97
C VAL A 58 -7.53 -6.23 4.39
N SER A 59 -8.83 -6.49 4.26
CA SER A 59 -9.31 -7.75 3.69
C SER A 59 -8.80 -8.00 2.27
N PHE A 60 -8.73 -6.97 1.43
CA PHE A 60 -8.23 -7.09 0.08
C PHE A 60 -6.72 -7.33 0.05
N LEU A 61 -5.95 -6.52 0.76
CA LEU A 61 -4.49 -6.63 0.87
C LEU A 61 -4.07 -7.99 1.44
N THR A 62 -4.72 -8.48 2.49
CA THR A 62 -4.49 -9.84 3.02
C THR A 62 -4.75 -10.89 1.95
N SER A 63 -5.76 -10.71 1.11
CA SER A 63 -6.06 -11.64 0.02
C SER A 63 -5.02 -11.64 -1.11
N LEU A 64 -4.17 -10.59 -1.18
CA LEU A 64 -3.06 -10.45 -2.12
C LEU A 64 -1.74 -11.00 -1.59
N GLU A 65 -1.63 -11.37 -0.29
CA GLU A 65 -0.39 -11.87 0.32
C GLU A 65 0.23 -13.05 -0.46
N LEU A 66 -0.56 -13.76 -1.26
CA LEU A 66 -0.15 -14.85 -2.14
C LEU A 66 0.69 -14.42 -3.38
N ALA A 67 0.68 -13.14 -3.74
CA ALA A 67 1.34 -12.61 -4.95
C ALA A 67 2.73 -11.98 -4.70
N SER A 68 3.22 -12.01 -3.46
CA SER A 68 4.39 -11.28 -2.98
C SER A 68 5.77 -11.89 -3.32
N GLY A 69 5.83 -12.94 -4.16
CA GLY A 69 7.09 -13.62 -4.51
C GLY A 69 7.45 -13.48 -5.99
N ASP A 70 8.74 -13.55 -6.31
CA ASP A 70 9.26 -13.60 -7.69
C ASP A 70 8.63 -14.81 -8.40
N SER A 71 7.57 -14.53 -9.15
CA SER A 71 6.77 -15.52 -9.87
C SER A 71 6.69 -15.04 -11.31
N ASP A 72 6.66 -15.96 -12.25
CA ASP A 72 6.41 -15.63 -13.65
C ASP A 72 4.97 -15.08 -13.83
N GLU A 73 4.73 -14.43 -14.96
CA GLU A 73 3.44 -13.78 -15.26
C GLU A 73 2.27 -14.77 -15.27
N GLU A 74 2.46 -16.01 -15.74
CA GLU A 74 1.40 -17.02 -15.78
C GLU A 74 0.96 -17.39 -14.36
N THR A 75 1.94 -17.62 -13.47
CA THR A 75 1.70 -17.87 -12.05
C THR A 75 0.99 -16.69 -11.38
N LEU A 76 1.39 -15.44 -11.66
CA LEU A 76 0.74 -14.25 -11.11
C LEU A 76 -0.72 -14.15 -11.56
N ARG A 77 -0.99 -14.34 -12.85
CA ARG A 77 -2.35 -14.29 -13.42
C ARG A 77 -3.26 -15.33 -12.78
N TYR A 78 -2.77 -16.55 -12.59
CA TYR A 78 -3.52 -17.61 -11.91
C TYR A 78 -3.85 -17.24 -10.45
N ARG A 79 -2.88 -16.74 -9.68
CA ARG A 79 -3.10 -16.37 -8.27
C ARG A 79 -4.02 -15.17 -8.08
N LEU A 80 -4.04 -14.28 -9.08
CA LEU A 80 -4.83 -13.05 -9.06
C LEU A 80 -6.17 -13.18 -9.78
N GLU A 81 -6.50 -14.36 -10.30
CA GLU A 81 -7.75 -14.60 -11.01
C GLU A 81 -8.96 -14.21 -10.15
N GLY A 82 -9.89 -13.46 -10.74
CA GLY A 82 -11.10 -12.98 -10.08
C GLY A 82 -10.87 -11.91 -9.00
N LYS A 83 -9.61 -11.50 -8.74
CA LYS A 83 -9.33 -10.37 -7.84
C LYS A 83 -9.78 -9.08 -8.49
N TYR A 84 -10.54 -8.31 -7.74
CA TYR A 84 -11.06 -7.02 -8.14
C TYR A 84 -11.11 -6.13 -6.91
N TYR A 85 -10.67 -4.88 -7.05
CA TYR A 85 -10.79 -3.92 -5.96
C TYR A 85 -11.22 -2.55 -6.45
N ARG A 86 -12.51 -2.26 -6.22
CA ARG A 86 -13.18 -0.98 -6.51
C ARG A 86 -13.12 -0.57 -7.98
N PHE A 87 -12.02 0.01 -8.43
CA PHE A 87 -11.80 0.47 -9.81
C PHE A 87 -10.57 -0.21 -10.44
N GLN A 88 -9.95 -1.15 -9.74
CA GLN A 88 -8.82 -1.93 -10.23
C GLN A 88 -9.33 -3.32 -10.62
N THR A 89 -9.22 -3.64 -11.90
CA THR A 89 -9.53 -4.95 -12.47
C THR A 89 -8.45 -5.97 -12.14
N THR A 90 -8.70 -7.25 -12.42
CA THR A 90 -7.66 -8.28 -12.31
C THR A 90 -6.43 -7.92 -13.13
N GLU A 91 -6.61 -7.38 -14.34
CA GLU A 91 -5.48 -6.98 -15.20
C GLU A 91 -4.67 -5.86 -14.54
N ASP A 92 -5.32 -4.84 -13.98
CA ASP A 92 -4.61 -3.74 -13.32
C ASP A 92 -3.79 -4.24 -12.13
N ILE A 93 -4.33 -5.19 -11.36
CA ILE A 93 -3.64 -5.80 -10.22
C ILE A 93 -2.45 -6.63 -10.71
N VAL A 94 -2.60 -7.42 -11.78
CA VAL A 94 -1.50 -8.19 -12.38
C VAL A 94 -0.38 -7.26 -12.86
N GLN A 95 -0.72 -6.22 -13.63
CA GLN A 95 0.24 -5.25 -14.15
C GLN A 95 0.94 -4.49 -13.01
N TRP A 96 0.25 -4.23 -11.91
CA TRP A 96 0.87 -3.65 -10.72
C TRP A 96 2.00 -4.54 -10.17
N PHE A 97 1.77 -5.84 -9.99
CA PHE A 97 2.81 -6.75 -9.49
C PHE A 97 3.98 -6.93 -10.48
N ILE A 98 3.69 -7.01 -11.79
CA ILE A 98 4.74 -7.04 -12.83
C ILE A 98 5.59 -5.76 -12.77
N THR A 99 4.95 -4.60 -12.59
CA THR A 99 5.63 -3.30 -12.49
C THR A 99 6.52 -3.25 -11.24
N LEU A 100 6.02 -3.75 -10.09
CA LEU A 100 6.82 -3.84 -8.88
C LEU A 100 8.03 -4.78 -9.05
N GLN A 101 7.88 -5.89 -9.76
CA GLN A 101 8.99 -6.80 -10.05
C GLN A 101 10.07 -6.10 -10.91
N ARG A 102 9.66 -5.41 -11.98
CA ARG A 102 10.57 -4.60 -12.80
C ARG A 102 11.26 -3.50 -12.00
N LEU A 103 10.53 -2.85 -11.09
CA LEU A 103 11.09 -1.82 -10.21
C LEU A 103 12.20 -2.38 -9.31
N ARG A 104 12.02 -3.61 -8.77
CA ARG A 104 13.05 -4.32 -8.00
C ARG A 104 14.29 -4.57 -8.83
N GLU A 105 14.08 -5.09 -10.04
CA GLU A 105 15.16 -5.40 -10.98
C GLU A 105 15.94 -4.14 -11.38
N SER A 106 15.28 -2.97 -11.42
CA SER A 106 15.93 -1.67 -11.66
C SER A 106 16.58 -1.03 -10.43
N GLY A 107 16.62 -1.70 -9.28
CA GLY A 107 17.27 -1.19 -8.06
C GLY A 107 16.34 -0.55 -7.03
N GLY A 108 15.02 -0.70 -7.19
CA GLY A 108 14.02 -0.30 -6.21
C GLY A 108 13.51 1.14 -6.34
N ALA A 109 12.53 1.47 -5.51
CA ALA A 109 11.83 2.76 -5.55
C ALA A 109 12.78 3.94 -5.25
N GLU A 110 13.70 3.76 -4.31
CA GLU A 110 14.68 4.80 -3.95
C GLU A 110 15.61 5.13 -5.12
N GLN A 111 16.11 4.11 -5.84
CA GLN A 111 16.98 4.32 -6.98
C GLN A 111 16.23 5.02 -8.13
N ALA A 112 15.03 4.55 -8.45
CA ALA A 112 14.18 5.18 -9.47
C ALA A 112 13.90 6.66 -9.13
N PHE A 113 13.63 6.97 -7.86
CA PHE A 113 13.46 8.34 -7.38
C PHE A 113 14.74 9.16 -7.53
N ARG A 114 15.88 8.64 -7.09
CA ARG A 114 17.19 9.32 -7.17
C ARG A 114 17.57 9.64 -8.62
N GLU A 115 17.36 8.71 -9.55
CA GLU A 115 17.67 8.90 -10.97
C GLU A 115 16.79 9.99 -11.61
N GLY A 116 15.49 9.99 -11.31
CA GLY A 116 14.59 11.05 -11.77
C GLY A 116 14.96 12.40 -11.17
N TYR A 117 15.21 12.44 -9.86
CA TYR A 117 15.58 13.67 -9.16
C TYR A 117 16.91 14.26 -9.65
N ALA A 118 17.90 13.42 -9.93
CA ALA A 118 19.23 13.85 -10.37
C ALA A 118 19.24 14.49 -11.78
N LYS A 119 18.26 14.19 -12.63
CA LYS A 119 18.19 14.74 -13.99
C LYS A 119 17.75 16.21 -13.99
N ASP A 120 16.69 16.55 -13.27
CA ASP A 120 16.04 17.86 -13.40
C ASP A 120 15.83 18.60 -12.07
N GLY A 121 16.14 18.00 -10.91
CA GLY A 121 15.86 18.56 -9.58
C GLY A 121 14.36 18.77 -9.29
N VAL A 122 13.51 18.37 -10.24
CA VAL A 122 12.06 18.47 -10.24
C VAL A 122 11.53 17.08 -10.53
N ILE A 123 10.70 16.56 -9.63
CA ILE A 123 9.94 15.33 -9.87
C ILE A 123 8.85 15.72 -10.85
N ALA A 124 8.98 15.34 -12.12
CA ALA A 124 7.88 15.49 -13.08
C ALA A 124 6.74 14.57 -12.61
N GLY A 125 5.65 15.19 -12.13
CA GLY A 125 4.44 14.51 -11.66
C GLY A 125 3.47 14.20 -12.79
#